data_AF-A0A356WQP7-F1
#
_entry.id   AF-A0A356WQP7-F1
#
_cell.length_a   1.000
_cell.length_b   1.000
_cell.length_c   1.000
_cell.angle_alpha   90.00
_cell.angle_beta   90.00
_cell.angle_gamma   90.00
#
_symmetry.space_group_name_H-M   'P 1'
#
loop_
_entity.id
_entity.type
_entity.pdbx_description
1 polymer ?
#
loop_
_entity_poly.entity_id
_entity_poly.type
_entity_poly.pdbx_seq_one_letter_code
_entity_poly.pdbx_strand_id
1 'polypeptide(L)'
;MSSGVPVLGEVTRKCKVEKISEFIFRIILVQGLNRQIRRMCEYFGYEVEKLERVRIMNISLKGIGLGDWRLLEEQEMKELKTTIAYSSNENQPAKSKQPLVSGQEQERKKFRSSYEESFNSSKKAQSKRNEGFVNPKAKELRGKGKNKPQPRTFRKTK
;
A
#
# COMPACT_ATOMS: atom_id res chain seq x y z
N MET A 1 16.24 -29.07 -4.88
CA MET A 1 15.34 -28.01 -4.34
C MET A 1 14.42 -28.46 -3.18
N SER A 2 13.75 -29.62 -3.21
CA SER A 2 12.72 -29.98 -2.20
C SER A 2 13.23 -30.19 -0.77
N SER A 3 14.47 -30.65 -0.59
CA SER A 3 15.09 -30.99 0.70
C SER A 3 15.49 -29.80 1.58
N GLY A 4 15.28 -28.57 1.10
CA GLY A 4 15.83 -27.36 1.71
C GLY A 4 17.12 -26.93 0.99
N VAL A 5 17.34 -25.62 0.94
CA VAL A 5 18.45 -24.98 0.21
C VAL A 5 19.04 -23.90 1.13
N PRO A 6 20.37 -23.85 1.29
CA PRO A 6 21.00 -22.77 2.04
C PRO A 6 20.92 -21.46 1.25
N VAL A 7 20.14 -20.50 1.74
CA VAL A 7 19.98 -19.16 1.16
C VAL A 7 19.87 -18.13 2.27
N LEU A 8 20.38 -16.91 2.06
CA LEU A 8 20.25 -15.81 3.06
C LEU A 8 20.87 -16.10 4.44
N GLY A 9 21.83 -17.02 4.54
CA GLY A 9 22.42 -17.40 5.82
C GLY A 9 21.56 -18.35 6.67
N GLU A 10 20.45 -18.84 6.12
CA GLU A 10 19.62 -19.87 6.73
C GLU A 10 19.30 -20.99 5.73
N VAL A 11 18.81 -22.13 6.22
CA VAL A 11 18.37 -23.23 5.34
C VAL A 11 16.86 -23.15 5.20
N THR A 12 16.37 -23.05 3.96
CA THR A 12 14.92 -23.05 3.72
C THR A 12 14.31 -24.34 4.25
N ARG A 13 13.13 -24.26 4.90
CA ARG A 13 12.29 -25.42 5.20
C ARG A 13 12.01 -26.27 3.96
N LYS A 14 11.83 -27.58 4.17
CA LYS A 14 11.45 -28.53 3.13
C LYS A 14 10.14 -28.10 2.46
N CYS A 15 10.06 -28.30 1.15
CA CYS A 15 8.91 -27.89 0.35
C CYS A 15 8.56 -28.93 -0.70
N LYS A 16 7.31 -28.92 -1.17
CA LYS A 16 6.87 -29.79 -2.26
C LYS A 16 7.20 -29.11 -3.59
N VAL A 17 7.90 -29.83 -4.46
CA VAL A 17 8.28 -29.37 -5.80
C VAL A 17 7.83 -30.43 -6.79
N GLU A 18 7.16 -30.02 -7.85
CA GLU A 18 6.64 -30.88 -8.91
C GLU A 18 7.07 -30.31 -10.27
N LYS A 19 7.68 -31.14 -11.11
CA LYS A 19 8.06 -30.76 -12.47
C LYS A 19 6.81 -30.84 -13.36
N ILE A 20 6.45 -29.73 -14.01
CA ILE A 20 5.32 -29.69 -14.97
C ILE A 20 5.83 -29.92 -16.39
N SER A 21 6.93 -29.28 -16.75
CA SER A 21 7.59 -29.37 -18.05
C SER A 21 9.11 -29.26 -17.86
N GLU A 22 9.88 -29.24 -18.94
CA GLU A 22 11.33 -29.09 -18.91
C GLU A 22 11.78 -27.83 -18.18
N PHE A 23 11.14 -26.69 -18.46
CA PHE A 23 11.47 -25.38 -17.89
C PHE A 23 10.46 -24.85 -16.86
N ILE A 24 9.42 -25.63 -16.55
CA ILE A 24 8.32 -25.21 -15.66
C ILE A 24 8.17 -26.20 -14.52
N PHE A 25 8.15 -25.66 -13.29
CA PHE A 25 7.85 -26.43 -12.09
C PHE A 25 6.87 -25.68 -11.20
N ARG A 26 6.13 -26.45 -10.39
CA ARG A 26 5.28 -25.95 -9.32
C ARG A 26 5.98 -26.16 -8.00
N ILE A 27 5.94 -25.14 -7.15
CA ILE A 27 6.51 -25.18 -5.80
C ILE A 27 5.49 -24.71 -4.77
N ILE A 28 5.38 -25.44 -3.67
CA ILE A 28 4.48 -25.11 -2.55
C ILE A 28 5.35 -24.81 -1.33
N LEU A 29 5.34 -23.55 -0.91
CA LEU A 29 6.09 -23.06 0.24
C LEU A 29 5.14 -22.70 1.38
N VAL A 30 5.62 -22.90 2.60
CA VAL A 30 4.98 -22.42 3.84
C VAL A 30 5.69 -21.18 4.38
N GLN A 31 7.01 -21.09 4.18
CA GLN A 31 7.83 -19.93 4.54
C GLN A 31 7.86 -18.90 3.40
N GLY A 32 8.21 -17.65 3.71
CA GLY A 32 8.29 -16.56 2.73
C GLY A 32 9.52 -15.68 2.92
N LEU A 33 10.70 -16.18 2.55
CA LEU A 33 11.94 -15.40 2.61
C LEU A 33 12.07 -14.43 1.43
N ASN A 34 12.88 -13.37 1.58
CA ASN A 34 13.05 -12.38 0.50
C ASN A 34 13.62 -13.04 -0.76
N ARG A 35 12.91 -12.90 -1.88
CA ARG A 35 13.28 -13.50 -3.18
C ARG A 35 13.61 -14.99 -3.08
N GLN A 36 12.98 -15.71 -2.15
CA GLN A 36 13.35 -17.07 -1.78
C GLN A 36 13.47 -18.01 -2.99
N ILE A 37 12.44 -18.09 -3.83
CA ILE A 37 12.43 -19.00 -4.98
C ILE A 37 13.55 -18.66 -5.97
N ARG A 38 13.77 -17.36 -6.24
CA ARG A 38 14.83 -16.91 -7.15
C ARG A 38 16.20 -17.32 -6.62
N ARG A 39 16.48 -17.06 -5.35
CA ARG A 39 17.74 -17.46 -4.69
C ARG A 39 17.91 -18.98 -4.60
N MET A 40 16.83 -19.72 -4.36
CA MET A 40 16.86 -21.18 -4.40
C MET A 40 17.22 -21.70 -5.78
N CYS A 41 16.75 -21.07 -6.86
CA CYS A 41 17.08 -21.44 -8.24
C CYS A 41 18.53 -21.07 -8.59
N GLU A 42 18.95 -19.85 -8.21
CA GLU A 42 20.32 -19.35 -8.41
C GLU A 42 21.36 -20.29 -7.78
N TYR A 43 21.06 -20.85 -6.61
CA TYR A 43 21.92 -21.84 -5.94
C TYR A 43 22.21 -23.09 -6.80
N PHE A 44 21.25 -23.50 -7.64
CA PHE A 44 21.42 -24.63 -8.56
C PHE A 44 21.82 -24.19 -9.98
N GLY A 45 22.18 -22.92 -10.17
CA GLY A 45 22.58 -22.38 -11.48
C GLY A 45 21.43 -22.07 -12.43
N TYR A 46 20.19 -21.97 -11.94
CA TYR A 46 19.03 -21.60 -12.76
C TYR A 46 18.62 -20.15 -12.54
N GLU A 47 18.22 -19.47 -13.62
CA GLU A 47 17.60 -18.15 -13.56
C GLU A 47 16.07 -18.27 -13.70
N VAL A 48 15.35 -17.49 -12.89
CA VAL A 48 13.87 -17.48 -12.93
C VAL A 48 13.40 -16.37 -13.87
N GLU A 49 12.95 -16.74 -15.07
CA GLU A 49 12.38 -15.79 -16.03
C GLU A 49 11.00 -15.29 -15.57
N LYS A 50 10.09 -16.23 -15.27
CA LYS A 50 8.73 -15.93 -14.83
C LYS A 50 8.45 -16.58 -13.48
N LEU A 51 7.92 -15.81 -12.54
CA LEU A 51 7.44 -16.31 -11.25
C LEU A 51 6.00 -15.85 -11.03
N GLU A 52 5.08 -16.80 -10.99
CA GLU A 52 3.66 -16.54 -10.85
C GLU A 52 3.11 -17.24 -9.60
N ARG A 53 2.43 -16.47 -8.75
CA ARG A 53 1.76 -17.02 -7.56
C ARG A 53 0.32 -17.34 -7.88
N VAL A 54 0.03 -18.63 -8.02
CA VAL A 54 -1.29 -19.13 -8.40
C VAL A 54 -2.27 -19.32 -7.24
N ARG A 55 -1.77 -19.45 -5.99
CA ARG A 55 -2.60 -19.74 -4.81
C ARG A 55 -1.96 -19.22 -3.51
N ILE A 56 -2.79 -18.75 -2.59
CA ILE A 56 -2.46 -18.53 -1.18
C ILE A 56 -3.51 -19.27 -0.35
N MET A 57 -3.11 -20.31 0.39
CA MET A 57 -4.02 -21.14 1.18
C MET A 57 -5.23 -21.62 0.34
N ASN A 58 -6.45 -21.20 0.67
CA ASN A 58 -7.69 -21.53 -0.03
C ASN A 58 -8.01 -20.58 -1.20
N ILE A 59 -7.35 -19.42 -1.27
CA ILE A 59 -7.61 -18.39 -2.29
C ILE A 59 -6.74 -18.66 -3.52
N SER A 60 -7.37 -18.76 -4.69
CA SER A 60 -6.68 -19.02 -5.98
C SER A 60 -6.78 -17.83 -6.94
N LEU A 61 -5.86 -17.75 -7.89
CA LEU A 61 -5.87 -16.73 -8.96
C LEU A 61 -6.90 -17.04 -10.06
N LYS A 62 -7.63 -18.16 -9.97
CA LYS A 62 -8.57 -18.59 -11.01
C LYS A 62 -9.69 -17.56 -11.18
N GLY A 63 -9.87 -17.08 -12.41
CA GLY A 63 -10.94 -16.14 -12.76
C GLY A 63 -10.62 -14.66 -12.48
N ILE A 64 -9.38 -14.32 -12.11
CA ILE A 64 -8.95 -12.93 -11.92
C ILE A 64 -7.97 -12.56 -13.04
N GLY A 65 -8.28 -11.50 -13.79
CA GLY A 65 -7.41 -10.98 -14.84
C GLY A 65 -6.13 -10.34 -14.28
N LEU A 66 -5.15 -10.13 -15.16
CA LEU A 66 -3.91 -9.44 -14.77
C LEU A 66 -4.21 -7.98 -14.42
N GLY A 67 -3.90 -7.57 -13.19
CA GLY A 67 -4.16 -6.22 -12.70
C GLY A 67 -5.54 -6.04 -12.06
N ASP A 68 -6.43 -7.03 -12.20
CA ASP A 68 -7.74 -7.00 -11.57
C ASP A 68 -7.68 -7.46 -10.11
N TRP A 69 -8.69 -7.07 -9.36
CA TRP A 69 -8.92 -7.52 -7.99
C TRP A 69 -10.40 -7.81 -7.80
N ARG A 70 -10.71 -8.65 -6.81
CA ARG A 70 -12.07 -8.92 -6.37
C ARG A 70 -12.14 -8.99 -4.87
N LEU A 71 -13.36 -8.84 -4.35
CA LEU A 71 -13.64 -9.17 -2.96
C LEU A 71 -13.66 -10.69 -2.77
N LEU A 72 -13.24 -11.12 -1.59
CA LEU A 72 -13.30 -12.52 -1.20
C LEU A 72 -14.74 -12.89 -0.90
N GLU A 73 -15.13 -14.11 -1.30
CA GLU A 73 -16.44 -14.66 -0.98
C GLU A 73 -16.54 -14.98 0.52
N GLU A 74 -17.76 -15.07 1.05
CA GLU A 74 -17.98 -15.33 2.47
C GLU A 74 -17.38 -16.67 2.92
N GLN A 75 -17.43 -17.68 2.05
CA GLN A 75 -16.84 -19.00 2.27
C GLN A 75 -15.31 -18.91 2.36
N GLU A 76 -14.66 -18.23 1.42
CA GLU A 76 -13.20 -18.03 1.41
C GLU A 76 -12.75 -17.29 2.69
N MET A 77 -13.51 -16.26 3.08
CA MET A 77 -13.27 -15.47 4.27
C MET A 77 -13.45 -16.30 5.56
N LYS A 78 -14.47 -17.16 5.62
CA LYS A 78 -14.74 -18.01 6.78
C LYS A 78 -13.60 -19.01 6.99
N GLU A 79 -13.21 -19.73 5.94
CA GLU A 79 -12.11 -20.70 5.99
C GLU A 79 -10.78 -20.04 6.37
N LEU A 80 -10.52 -18.85 5.82
CA LEU A 80 -9.33 -18.07 6.15
C LEU A 80 -9.30 -17.73 7.64
N LYS A 81 -10.40 -17.22 8.20
CA LYS A 81 -10.52 -16.90 9.62
C LYS A 81 -10.35 -18.13 10.51
N THR A 82 -10.95 -19.26 10.14
CA THR A 82 -10.79 -20.53 10.87
C THR A 82 -9.34 -20.99 10.89
N THR A 83 -8.63 -20.88 9.77
CA THR A 83 -7.21 -21.28 9.68
C THR A 83 -6.32 -20.40 10.55
N ILE A 84 -6.61 -19.09 10.61
CA ILE A 84 -5.85 -18.12 11.40
C ILE A 84 -6.10 -18.27 12.90
N ALA A 85 -7.29 -18.71 13.33
CA ALA A 85 -7.65 -18.81 14.75
C ALA A 85 -6.67 -19.66 15.57
N TYR A 86 -6.00 -20.63 14.94
CA TYR A 86 -5.03 -21.52 15.58
C TYR A 86 -3.57 -21.05 15.43
N SER A 87 -3.31 -19.93 14.75
CA SER A 87 -1.96 -19.44 14.45
C SER A 87 -1.48 -18.42 15.49
N SER A 88 -0.56 -18.84 16.36
CA SER A 88 0.17 -17.96 17.27
C SER A 88 1.19 -17.12 16.50
N ASN A 89 1.19 -15.80 16.67
CA ASN A 89 2.20 -14.94 16.06
C ASN A 89 3.46 -14.90 16.95
N GLU A 90 4.48 -15.71 16.63
CA GLU A 90 5.73 -15.78 17.41
C GLU A 90 6.66 -14.58 17.18
N ASN A 91 6.47 -13.82 16.10
CA ASN A 91 7.21 -12.59 15.81
C ASN A 91 6.40 -11.37 16.25
N GLN A 92 6.36 -11.09 17.55
CA GLN A 92 6.12 -9.72 18.00
C GLN A 92 7.46 -8.96 17.96
N PRO A 93 7.65 -7.93 17.11
CA PRO A 93 8.66 -6.94 17.44
C PRO A 93 8.29 -6.40 18.83
N ALA A 94 9.27 -6.32 19.73
CA ALA A 94 9.08 -5.83 21.09
C ALA A 94 8.11 -4.64 21.06
N LYS A 95 6.94 -4.79 21.69
CA LYS A 95 5.96 -3.71 21.83
C LYS A 95 6.76 -2.48 22.23
N SER A 96 6.91 -1.52 21.32
CA SER A 96 7.34 -0.19 21.70
C SER A 96 6.36 0.22 22.80
N LYS A 97 6.85 0.32 24.03
CA LYS A 97 6.06 0.82 25.15
C LYS A 97 5.45 2.12 24.65
N GLN A 98 4.15 2.13 24.35
CA GLN A 98 3.46 3.39 24.28
C GLN A 98 3.66 3.99 25.67
N PRO A 99 4.24 5.19 25.79
CA PRO A 99 4.36 5.79 27.11
C PRO A 99 2.95 5.90 27.69
N LEU A 100 2.76 5.31 28.87
CA LEU A 100 1.60 5.57 29.70
C LEU A 100 1.63 7.08 30.01
N VAL A 101 0.94 7.89 29.21
CA VAL A 101 0.67 9.29 29.54
C VAL A 101 -0.54 9.29 30.48
N SER A 102 -0.31 8.90 31.73
CA SER A 102 -1.19 9.22 32.84
C SER A 102 -0.69 10.53 33.45
N GLY A 103 -1.33 11.63 33.08
CA GLY A 103 -1.11 12.95 33.67
C GLY A 103 -0.51 13.96 32.70
N GLN A 104 -1.37 14.76 32.06
CA GLN A 104 -1.15 16.16 31.59
C GLN A 104 -2.29 16.59 30.64
N GLU A 105 -3.54 16.38 31.05
CA GLU A 105 -4.69 16.89 30.28
C GLU A 105 -4.87 18.41 30.44
N GLN A 106 -4.37 18.97 31.54
CA GLN A 106 -4.51 20.38 31.87
C GLN A 106 -3.56 21.29 31.06
N GLU A 107 -2.33 20.85 30.76
CA GLU A 107 -1.38 21.61 29.94
C GLU A 107 -1.78 21.63 28.45
N ARG A 108 -2.32 20.52 27.93
CA ARG A 108 -2.86 20.44 26.56
C ARG A 108 -4.06 21.36 26.34
N LYS A 109 -4.93 21.53 27.33
CA LYS A 109 -6.07 22.46 27.26
C LYS A 109 -5.63 23.93 27.27
N LYS A 110 -4.60 24.28 28.07
CA LYS A 110 -4.02 25.63 28.08
C LYS A 110 -3.38 26.02 26.74
N PHE A 111 -2.61 25.11 26.14
CA PHE A 111 -1.98 25.38 24.84
C PHE A 111 -3.02 25.54 23.71
N ARG A 112 -4.10 24.74 23.73
CA ARG A 112 -5.18 24.81 22.73
C ARG A 112 -6.03 26.08 22.85
N SER A 113 -6.29 26.53 24.08
CA SER A 113 -7.00 27.80 24.36
C SER A 113 -6.24 29.01 23.80
N SER A 114 -4.91 29.05 23.99
CA SER A 114 -4.07 30.16 23.53
C SER A 114 -4.09 30.34 22.01
N TYR A 115 -4.14 29.24 21.24
CA TYR A 115 -4.17 29.30 19.78
C TYR A 115 -5.54 29.72 19.23
N GLU A 116 -6.63 29.26 19.86
CA GLU A 116 -8.01 29.63 19.48
C GLU A 116 -8.34 31.11 19.81
N GLU A 117 -7.81 31.65 20.92
CA GLU A 117 -7.92 33.08 21.25
C GLU A 117 -7.17 33.98 20.25
N SER A 118 -5.97 33.55 19.85
CA SER A 118 -5.13 34.25 18.87
C SER A 118 -5.80 34.31 17.48
N PHE A 119 -6.52 33.25 17.11
CA PHE A 119 -7.23 33.13 15.84
C PHE A 119 -8.57 33.92 15.80
N ASN A 120 -9.28 33.99 16.92
CA ASN A 120 -10.52 34.76 17.01
C ASN A 120 -10.27 36.27 17.12
N SER A 121 -9.16 36.69 17.74
CA SER A 121 -8.69 38.08 17.74
C SER A 121 -8.42 38.60 16.31
N SER A 122 -7.78 37.78 15.47
CA SER A 122 -7.44 38.14 14.09
C SER A 122 -8.64 38.16 13.13
N LYS A 123 -9.69 37.37 13.39
CA LYS A 123 -10.99 37.48 12.67
C LYS A 123 -11.77 38.75 13.02
N LYS A 124 -11.72 39.21 14.28
CA LYS A 124 -12.44 40.41 14.74
C LYS A 124 -11.79 41.72 14.23
N ALA A 125 -10.48 41.69 13.93
CA ALA A 125 -9.76 42.81 13.34
C ALA A 125 -10.00 42.99 11.82
N GLN A 126 -10.46 41.94 11.11
CA GLN A 126 -10.77 42.00 9.68
C GLN A 126 -12.19 42.54 9.38
N SER A 127 -13.15 42.39 10.29
CA SER A 127 -14.53 42.85 10.05
C SER A 127 -14.75 44.37 10.17
N LYS A 128 -13.76 45.14 10.63
CA LYS A 128 -13.81 46.61 10.69
C LYS A 128 -13.10 47.33 9.53
N ARG A 129 -12.59 46.62 8.50
CA ARG A 129 -11.87 47.23 7.36
C ARG A 129 -12.57 47.08 6.01
N ASN A 130 -13.88 46.82 6.00
CA ASN A 130 -14.68 46.85 4.77
C ASN A 130 -15.47 48.17 4.67
N GLU A 131 -14.74 49.29 4.67
CA GLU A 131 -15.16 50.45 3.87
C GLU A 131 -13.98 50.86 2.99
N GLY A 132 -14.21 50.82 1.68
CA GLY A 132 -13.47 51.60 0.69
C GLY A 132 -12.06 51.13 0.31
N PHE A 133 -11.96 50.19 -0.65
CA PHE A 133 -10.93 50.30 -1.69
C PHE A 133 -11.36 49.58 -2.96
N VAL A 134 -11.78 50.35 -3.97
CA VAL A 134 -12.06 49.87 -5.33
C VAL A 134 -10.76 49.97 -6.13
N ASN A 135 -10.25 48.85 -6.62
CA ASN A 135 -9.06 48.82 -7.48
C ASN A 135 -9.40 49.37 -8.89
N PRO A 136 -8.80 50.49 -9.34
CA PRO A 136 -9.19 51.17 -10.57
C PRO A 136 -8.86 50.41 -11.87
N LYS A 137 -8.02 49.36 -11.82
CA LYS A 137 -7.54 48.63 -13.03
C LYS A 137 -8.28 47.33 -13.38
N ALA A 138 -9.33 46.96 -12.62
CA ALA A 138 -10.04 45.70 -12.86
C ALA A 138 -10.85 45.66 -14.19
N LYS A 139 -11.16 46.83 -14.79
CA LYS A 139 -11.99 46.91 -15.99
C LYS A 139 -11.20 46.73 -17.31
N GLU A 140 -9.89 46.99 -17.31
CA GLU A 140 -9.06 46.99 -18.53
C GLU A 140 -8.61 45.58 -18.96
N LEU A 141 -8.54 44.61 -18.05
CA LEU A 141 -8.03 43.26 -18.35
C LEU A 141 -9.09 42.31 -18.95
N ARG A 142 -10.31 42.78 -19.20
CA ARG A 142 -11.44 41.93 -19.61
C ARG A 142 -11.64 41.82 -21.13
N GLY A 143 -10.76 42.41 -21.95
CA GLY A 143 -11.06 42.72 -23.36
C GLY A 143 -10.14 42.16 -24.46
N LYS A 144 -9.08 41.38 -24.19
CA LYS A 144 -8.19 40.89 -25.27
C LYS A 144 -7.72 39.45 -25.06
N GLY A 145 -8.05 38.57 -26.02
CA GLY A 145 -7.41 37.25 -26.19
C GLY A 145 -8.37 36.10 -26.44
N LYS A 146 -8.94 36.02 -27.66
CA LYS A 146 -9.54 34.79 -28.19
C LYS A 146 -8.43 33.76 -28.42
N ASN A 147 -8.53 32.57 -27.83
CA ASN A 147 -8.10 31.30 -28.46
C ASN A 147 -8.63 30.10 -27.65
N LYS A 148 -9.53 29.33 -28.28
CA LYS A 148 -10.04 28.04 -27.79
C LYS A 148 -8.98 26.96 -28.12
N PRO A 149 -8.52 26.12 -27.18
CA PRO A 149 -7.68 24.98 -27.53
C PRO A 149 -8.52 23.88 -28.22
N GLN A 150 -8.05 23.37 -29.36
CA GLN A 150 -8.69 22.25 -30.08
C GLN A 150 -8.29 20.88 -29.50
N PRO A 151 -9.16 19.85 -29.58
CA PRO A 151 -8.85 18.51 -29.07
C PRO A 151 -7.91 17.73 -30.01
N ARG A 152 -6.93 17.02 -29.42
CA ARG A 152 -5.97 16.16 -30.14
C ARG A 152 -6.64 14.86 -30.60
N THR A 153 -6.63 14.58 -31.89
CA THR A 153 -7.05 13.29 -32.46
C THR A 153 -5.89 12.28 -32.46
N PHE A 154 -6.10 11.09 -31.89
CA PHE A 154 -5.18 9.94 -31.97
C PHE A 154 -5.22 9.30 -33.36
N ARG A 155 -4.06 9.17 -34.04
CA ARG A 155 -3.93 8.38 -35.27
C ARG A 155 -3.75 6.90 -34.92
N LYS A 156 -4.63 6.04 -35.44
CA LYS A 156 -4.43 4.58 -35.54
C LYS A 156 -3.43 4.30 -36.66
N THR A 157 -2.35 3.59 -36.35
CA THR A 157 -1.48 2.96 -37.36
C THR A 157 -2.11 1.64 -37.82
N LYS A 158 -1.99 1.35 -39.12
CA LYS A 158 -2.24 0.04 -39.73
C LYS A 158 -1.14 -0.94 -39.38
#